data_AF-A0A1V9A912-F1
#
_entry.id   AF-A0A1V9A912-F1
#
_cell.length_a   1.000
_cell.length_b   1.000
_cell.length_c   1.000
_cell.angle_alpha   90.00
_cell.angle_beta   90.00
_cell.angle_gamma   90.00
#
_symmetry.space_group_name_H-M   'P 1'
#
loop_
_entity.id
_entity.type
_entity.pdbx_description
1 polymer ?
#
loop_
_entity_poly.entity_id
_entity_poly.type
_entity_poly.pdbx_seq_one_letter_code
_entity_poly.pdbx_strand_id
1 'polypeptide(L)'
;MTELTNFVLARLDDDERRYEDGVLPALDEAERRGRLRLLRSDDGSGLVLLPGPVQVAEERVPVPFPEKVAYLRREIREHADADTARLIASVYAAHPDWRGDWESASPGG
;
A
#
# COMPACT_ATOMS: atom_id res chain seq x y z
N MET A 1 -4.11 5.96 17.15
CA MET A 1 -3.69 5.14 16.00
C MET A 1 -3.73 3.68 16.44
N THR A 2 -4.26 2.80 15.59
CA THR A 2 -4.34 1.36 15.87
C THR A 2 -2.99 0.67 15.59
N GLU A 3 -2.76 -0.53 16.13
CA GLU A 3 -1.56 -1.32 15.82
C GLU A 3 -1.42 -1.58 14.32
N LEU A 4 -2.54 -1.81 13.64
CA LEU A 4 -2.64 -1.91 12.19
C LEU A 4 -2.11 -0.65 11.47
N THR A 5 -2.55 0.54 11.89
CA THR A 5 -2.06 1.80 11.32
C THR A 5 -0.55 1.96 11.50
N ASN A 6 -0.03 1.66 12.69
CA ASN A 6 1.39 1.75 12.97
C ASN A 6 2.19 0.75 12.13
N PHE A 7 1.69 -0.48 11.98
CA PHE A 7 2.28 -1.49 11.12
C PHE A 7 2.38 -1.00 9.68
N VAL A 8 1.29 -0.49 9.10
CA VAL A 8 1.30 -0.01 7.72
C VAL A 8 2.26 1.17 7.55
N LEU A 9 2.25 2.14 8.47
CA LEU A 9 3.17 3.28 8.39
C LEU A 9 4.63 2.84 8.46
N ALA A 10 4.98 1.92 9.35
CA ALA A 10 6.34 1.38 9.43
C ALA A 10 6.77 0.64 8.15
N ARG A 11 5.84 -0.01 7.44
CA ARG A 11 6.13 -0.68 6.16
C ARG A 11 6.26 0.32 5.01
N LEU A 12 5.47 1.39 5.02
CA LEU A 12 5.66 2.49 4.07
C LEU A 12 7.05 3.14 4.24
N ASP A 13 7.52 3.29 5.48
CA ASP A 13 8.88 3.77 5.78
C ASP A 13 9.98 2.78 5.30
N ASP A 14 9.72 1.47 5.32
CA ASP A 14 10.63 0.46 4.73
C ASP A 14 10.67 0.55 3.20
N ASP A 15 9.50 0.68 2.58
CA ASP A 15 9.37 0.83 1.14
C ASP A 15 10.01 2.14 0.62
N GLU A 16 9.95 3.24 1.38
CA GLU A 16 10.69 4.47 1.07
C GLU A 16 12.21 4.24 1.08
N ARG A 17 12.74 3.55 2.09
CA ARG A 17 14.18 3.20 2.13
C ARG A 17 14.58 2.31 0.96
N ARG A 18 13.76 1.31 0.63
CA ARG A 18 13.98 0.46 -0.55
C ARG A 18 14.03 1.30 -1.83
N TYR A 19 13.08 2.22 -2.00
CA TYR A 19 13.04 3.11 -3.14
C TYR A 19 14.32 3.97 -3.26
N GLU A 20 14.78 4.54 -2.15
CA GLU A 20 16.01 5.33 -2.07
C GLU A 20 17.26 4.49 -2.43
N ASP A 21 17.29 3.23 -1.99
CA ASP A 21 18.34 2.27 -2.30
C ASP A 21 18.25 1.69 -3.74
N GLY A 22 17.27 2.12 -4.54
CA GLY A 22 17.02 1.61 -5.89
C GLY A 22 16.44 0.19 -5.91
N VAL A 23 16.01 -0.33 -4.77
CA VAL A 23 15.30 -1.60 -4.62
C VAL A 23 13.81 -1.36 -4.89
N LEU A 24 13.18 -2.27 -5.63
CA LEU A 24 11.75 -2.16 -5.93
C LEU A 24 10.93 -2.22 -4.62
N PRO A 25 10.14 -1.16 -4.30
CA PRO A 25 9.28 -1.19 -3.13
C PRO A 25 8.24 -2.29 -3.26
N ALA A 26 7.87 -2.93 -2.15
CA ALA A 26 6.92 -4.02 -2.21
C ALA A 26 5.51 -3.56 -2.58
N LEU A 27 5.15 -2.31 -2.30
CA LEU A 27 3.92 -1.72 -2.83
C LEU A 27 3.87 -1.77 -4.36
N ASP A 28 4.96 -1.36 -5.03
CA ASP A 28 5.09 -1.41 -6.48
C ASP A 28 5.17 -2.84 -7.00
N GLU A 29 5.85 -3.72 -6.27
CA GLU A 29 5.93 -5.14 -6.60
C GLU A 29 4.56 -5.82 -6.52
N ALA A 30 3.73 -5.46 -5.53
CA ALA A 30 2.37 -5.93 -5.38
C ALA A 30 1.45 -5.41 -6.49
N GLU A 31 1.65 -4.16 -6.93
CA GLU A 31 0.96 -3.62 -8.09
C GLU A 31 1.32 -4.38 -9.37
N ARG A 32 2.62 -4.64 -9.60
CA ARG A 32 3.09 -5.45 -10.73
C ARG A 32 2.53 -6.88 -10.73
N ARG A 33 2.28 -7.43 -9.54
CA ARG A 33 1.66 -8.75 -9.36
C ARG A 33 0.13 -8.71 -9.40
N GLY A 34 -0.49 -7.54 -9.59
CA GLY A 34 -1.94 -7.39 -9.64
C GLY A 34 -2.63 -7.69 -8.30
N ARG A 35 -1.94 -7.50 -7.17
CA ARG A 35 -2.53 -7.68 -5.83
C ARG A 35 -3.32 -6.45 -5.38
N LEU A 36 -2.84 -5.27 -5.77
CA LEU A 36 -3.52 -3.99 -5.59
C LEU A 36 -3.23 -3.08 -6.79
N ARG A 37 -3.93 -1.97 -6.90
CA ARG A 37 -3.56 -0.89 -7.84
C ARG A 37 -3.87 0.47 -7.24
N LEU A 38 -2.97 1.42 -7.42
CA LEU A 38 -3.23 2.83 -7.15
C LEU A 38 -3.42 3.57 -8.46
N LEU A 39 -4.60 4.13 -8.66
CA LEU A 39 -4.95 4.89 -9.86
C LEU A 39 -5.17 6.34 -9.50
N ARG A 40 -4.83 7.27 -10.39
CA ARG A 40 -5.36 8.63 -10.31
C ARG A 40 -6.86 8.59 -10.58
N SER A 41 -7.63 9.23 -9.71
CA SER A 41 -9.06 9.39 -9.89
C SER A 41 -9.35 10.30 -11.08
N ASP A 42 -10.40 9.97 -11.85
CA ASP A 42 -10.76 10.69 -13.08
C ASP A 42 -11.34 12.08 -12.81
N ASP A 43 -11.81 12.32 -11.58
CA ASP A 43 -12.27 13.62 -11.08
C ASP A 43 -11.12 14.51 -10.57
N GLY A 44 -9.87 14.02 -10.59
CA GLY A 44 -8.71 14.73 -10.08
C GLY A 44 -8.66 14.87 -8.55
N SER A 45 -9.55 14.20 -7.81
CA SER A 45 -9.66 14.35 -6.34
C SER A 45 -8.55 13.64 -5.57
N GLY A 46 -7.78 12.76 -6.20
CA GLY A 46 -6.66 12.06 -5.57
C GLY A 46 -6.33 10.73 -6.21
N LEU A 47 -5.81 9.80 -5.41
CA LEU A 47 -5.58 8.42 -5.82
C LEU A 47 -6.72 7.53 -5.31
N VAL A 48 -7.02 6.46 -6.02
CA VAL A 48 -7.96 5.42 -5.60
C VAL A 48 -7.21 4.12 -5.45
N LEU A 49 -7.34 3.50 -4.28
CA LEU A 49 -6.79 2.19 -3.98
C LEU A 49 -7.82 1.10 -4.35
N LEU A 50 -7.45 0.17 -5.22
CA LEU A 50 -8.30 -0.93 -5.64
C LEU A 50 -7.68 -2.29 -5.26
N PRO A 51 -8.46 -3.22 -4.68
CA PRO A 51 -8.00 -4.58 -4.40
C PRO A 51 -8.01 -5.48 -5.64
N GLY A 52 -7.06 -6.42 -5.71
CA GLY A 52 -7.10 -7.57 -6.62
C GLY A 52 -6.64 -7.31 -8.07
N PRO A 53 -6.74 -8.34 -8.95
CA PRO A 53 -6.31 -8.23 -10.33
C PRO A 53 -7.33 -7.39 -11.09
N VAL A 54 -7.13 -6.07 -11.06
CA VAL A 54 -7.89 -5.12 -11.85
C VAL A 54 -7.55 -5.35 -13.32
N GLN A 55 -8.40 -6.09 -14.03
CA GLN A 55 -8.24 -6.50 -15.44
C GLN A 55 -8.40 -5.35 -16.45
N VAL A 56 -8.40 -4.09 -16.03
CA VAL A 56 -8.78 -2.99 -16.93
C VAL A 56 -7.81 -1.80 -16.87
N ALA A 57 -7.53 -1.31 -18.07
CA ALA A 57 -6.72 -0.18 -18.50
C ALA A 57 -5.20 -0.42 -18.59
N GLU A 58 -4.83 -1.06 -19.71
CA GLU A 58 -3.48 -1.08 -20.32
C GLU A 58 -2.96 0.32 -20.70
N GLU A 59 -3.76 1.39 -20.56
CA GLU A 59 -3.37 2.77 -20.95
C GLU A 59 -3.07 3.73 -19.79
N ARG A 60 -3.24 3.33 -18.52
CA ARG A 60 -2.96 4.24 -17.40
C ARG A 60 -1.50 4.15 -16.96
N VAL A 61 -0.78 5.27 -17.05
CA VAL A 61 0.57 5.45 -16.50
C VAL A 61 0.54 5.13 -15.01
N PRO A 62 1.35 4.18 -14.52
CA PRO A 62 1.41 3.87 -13.10
C PRO A 62 1.85 5.10 -12.32
N VAL A 63 1.21 5.35 -11.18
CA VAL A 63 1.55 6.48 -10.33
C VAL A 63 2.98 6.28 -9.79
N PRO A 64 3.84 7.32 -9.80
CA PRO A 64 5.16 7.21 -9.20
C PRO A 64 5.09 6.83 -7.71
N PHE A 65 6.00 5.97 -7.26
CA PHE A 65 6.03 5.51 -5.88
C PHE A 65 6.03 6.62 -4.82
N PRO A 66 6.80 7.73 -4.95
CA PRO A 66 6.75 8.82 -3.97
C PRO A 66 5.36 9.46 -3.83
N GLU A 67 4.62 9.58 -4.94
CA GLU A 67 3.25 10.10 -4.92
C GLU A 67 2.28 9.13 -4.22
N LYS A 68 2.45 7.82 -4.47
CA LYS A 68 1.66 6.76 -3.83
C LYS A 68 1.83 6.80 -2.31
N VAL A 69 3.07 6.82 -1.82
CA VAL A 69 3.35 6.79 -0.38
C VAL A 69 2.84 8.04 0.30
N ALA A 70 3.07 9.22 -0.28
CA ALA A 70 2.59 10.47 0.29
C ALA A 70 1.06 10.46 0.44
N TYR A 71 0.34 9.97 -0.57
CA TYR A 71 -1.11 9.83 -0.53
C TYR A 71 -1.55 8.83 0.56
N LEU A 72 -1.01 7.61 0.55
CA LEU A 72 -1.39 6.57 1.52
C LEU A 72 -1.10 6.98 2.96
N ARG A 73 0.04 7.62 3.20
CA ARG A 73 0.43 8.15 4.52
C ARG A 73 -0.56 9.22 4.99
N ARG A 74 -1.02 10.09 4.09
CA ARG A 74 -2.04 11.09 4.39
C ARG A 74 -3.37 10.44 4.74
N GLU A 75 -3.89 9.56 3.89
CA GLU A 75 -5.18 8.87 4.12
C GLU A 75 -5.20 8.12 5.45
N ILE A 76 -4.13 7.39 5.76
CA ILE A 76 -4.04 6.61 7.00
C ILE A 76 -3.92 7.52 8.23
N ARG A 77 -3.18 8.63 8.15
CA ARG A 77 -2.99 9.55 9.28
C ARG A 77 -4.19 10.45 9.53
N GLU A 78 -4.80 10.97 8.47
CA GLU A 78 -5.86 11.98 8.55
C GLU A 78 -7.25 11.37 8.67
N HIS A 79 -7.53 10.30 7.91
CA HIS A 79 -8.85 9.67 7.88
C HIS A 79 -8.94 8.39 8.72
N ALA A 80 -7.80 7.88 9.21
CA ALA A 80 -7.73 6.62 9.95
C ALA A 80 -8.47 5.47 9.24
N ASP A 81 -8.42 5.48 7.90
CA ASP A 81 -9.15 4.54 7.06
C ASP A 81 -8.67 3.10 7.32
N ALA A 82 -9.48 2.38 8.09
CA ALA A 82 -9.19 1.03 8.53
C ALA A 82 -9.22 0.02 7.36
N ASP A 83 -10.05 0.26 6.34
CA ASP A 83 -10.16 -0.66 5.21
C ASP A 83 -8.99 -0.48 4.25
N THR A 84 -8.56 0.76 4.01
CA THR A 84 -7.29 1.05 3.32
C THR A 84 -6.10 0.45 4.06
N ALA A 85 -6.02 0.64 5.38
CA ALA A 85 -4.95 0.08 6.18
C ALA A 85 -4.93 -1.47 6.14
N ARG A 86 -6.09 -2.13 6.21
CA ARG A 86 -6.19 -3.59 6.08
C ARG A 86 -5.74 -4.07 4.71
N LEU A 87 -6.14 -3.40 3.64
CA LEU A 87 -5.77 -3.79 2.28
C LEU A 87 -4.26 -3.69 2.07
N ILE A 88 -3.65 -2.59 2.47
CA ILE A 88 -2.19 -2.41 2.38
C ILE A 88 -1.47 -3.44 3.25
N ALA A 89 -1.94 -3.65 4.47
CA ALA A 89 -1.33 -4.62 5.36
C ALA A 89 -1.43 -6.06 4.82
N SER A 90 -2.52 -6.41 4.13
CA SER A 90 -2.67 -7.72 3.47
C SER A 90 -1.62 -7.94 2.37
N VAL A 91 -1.21 -6.86 1.69
CA VAL A 91 -0.15 -6.92 0.68
C VAL A 91 1.20 -7.17 1.33
N TYR A 92 1.50 -6.48 2.43
CA TYR A 92 2.72 -6.73 3.21
C TYR A 92 2.73 -8.13 3.83
N ALA A 93 1.60 -8.61 4.35
CA ALA A 93 1.46 -9.95 4.92
C ALA A 93 1.67 -11.08 3.88
N ALA A 94 1.32 -10.82 2.62
CA ALA A 94 1.52 -11.75 1.52
C ALA A 94 2.97 -11.79 1.00
N HIS A 95 3.87 -10.99 1.57
CA HIS A 95 5.31 -11.09 1.33
C HIS A 95 5.92 -12.06 2.35
N PRO A 96 6.64 -13.11 1.90
CA PRO A 96 7.14 -14.18 2.78
C PRO A 96 8.05 -13.64 3.89
N ASP A 97 8.82 -12.59 3.62
CA ASP A 97 9.72 -11.98 4.60
C ASP A 97 9.01 -11.26 5.76
N TRP A 98 7.70 -11.01 5.66
CA TRP A 98 6.96 -10.10 6.55
C TRP A 98 5.72 -10.70 7.20
N ARG A 99 5.41 -11.95 6.91
CA ARG A 99 4.23 -12.64 7.42
C ARG A 99 4.15 -12.68 8.96
N GLY A 100 5.29 -12.86 9.64
CA GLY A 100 5.33 -12.96 11.11
C GLY A 100 4.98 -11.65 11.83
N ASP A 101 5.31 -10.50 11.25
CA ASP A 101 5.04 -9.20 11.86
C ASP A 101 3.57 -8.79 11.72
N TRP A 102 2.90 -9.27 10.68
CA TRP A 102 1.46 -9.06 10.45
C TRP A 102 0.58 -9.83 11.43
N GLU A 103 0.89 -11.10 11.69
CA GLU A 103 0.15 -11.93 12.64
C GLU A 103 0.18 -11.32 14.05
N SER A 104 1.27 -10.64 14.39
CA SER A 104 1.42 -9.94 15.67
C SER A 104 0.64 -8.62 15.74
N ALA A 105 0.35 -7.98 14.60
CA ALA A 105 -0.34 -6.68 14.52
C ALA A 105 -1.83 -6.77 14.14
N SER A 106 -2.31 -7.97 13.80
CA SER A 106 -3.69 -8.22 13.44
C SER A 106 -4.55 -8.43 14.68
N PRO A 107 -5.69 -7.73 14.83
CA PRO A 107 -6.62 -8.00 15.91
C PRO A 107 -7.43 -9.25 15.56
N GLY A 108 -6.88 -10.42 15.86
CA GLY A 108 -7.53 -11.71 15.63
C GLY A 108 -6.53 -12.83 15.35
N GLY A 109 -5.96 -13.37 16.43
CA GLY A 109 -5.48 -14.75 16.50
C GLY A 109 -6.53 -15.61 17.18
#